data_AF-A0A925DQC7-F1
#
_entry.id   AF-A0A925DQC7-F1
#
_cell.length_a   1.000
_cell.length_b   1.000
_cell.length_c   1.000
_cell.angle_alpha   90.00
_cell.angle_beta   90.00
_cell.angle_gamma   90.00
#
_symmetry.space_group_name_H-M   'P 1'
#
loop_
_entity.id
_entity.type
_entity.pdbx_description
1 polymer ?
#
loop_
_entity_poly.entity_id
_entity_poly.type
_entity_poly.pdbx_seq_one_letter_code
_entity_poly.pdbx_strand_id
1 'polypeptide(L)'
;MKKYLQIAFVLILVLLSCLAKAQQAIDIKNADGFNEEIIKEHFFLHHPDGKGWEEFLSARLTDYKNRNSSQALKMSAINPVTNAACTNIDFEQGTMNGWNVSTGYNPNYNVIGCCASPGGAQAIMSGAGTDACGGFPVVAPGGSFSLMLGNSAVNGVADRIEQTFTVAANNTFFSYRYAVVLEDPGHAVTDQPSFQIEMLDSSGNQIPCAQYQVSAGQGIPGFQNSATCPGVVYKPWSNVTIDLSGYLGQNVTIRFTTYDCALGGHFGYAYLDGACLQFQSVVNDTVCSNSTLQLFGISGAGSWLWSGTGVNGATTQNVTINSPGNYSVSSVS
;
A
#
# COMPACT_ATOMS: atom_id res chain seq x y z
N MET A 1 61.66 -0.79 -35.41
CA MET A 1 60.35 -1.14 -35.99
C MET A 1 59.37 -1.81 -35.01
N LYS A 2 59.74 -2.88 -34.28
CA LYS A 2 58.80 -3.59 -33.35
C LYS A 2 58.18 -2.72 -32.23
N LYS A 3 58.93 -1.80 -31.60
CA LYS A 3 58.41 -0.92 -30.52
C LYS A 3 57.35 0.09 -30.98
N TYR A 4 57.47 0.62 -32.20
CA TYR A 4 56.50 1.57 -32.76
C TYR A 4 55.17 0.90 -33.12
N LEU A 5 55.22 -0.38 -33.54
CA LEU A 5 54.03 -1.15 -33.87
C LEU A 5 53.19 -1.51 -32.63
N GLN A 6 53.83 -1.79 -31.49
CA GLN A 6 53.12 -2.05 -30.22
C GLN A 6 52.44 -0.80 -29.66
N ILE A 7 53.08 0.37 -29.72
CA ILE A 7 52.51 1.64 -29.24
C ILE A 7 51.31 2.05 -30.09
N ALA A 8 51.39 1.88 -31.42
CA ALA A 8 50.28 2.14 -32.33
C ALA A 8 49.08 1.21 -32.04
N PHE A 9 49.33 -0.07 -31.75
CA PHE A 9 48.27 -1.04 -31.45
C PHE A 9 47.54 -0.72 -30.13
N VAL A 10 48.27 -0.32 -29.09
CA VAL A 10 47.69 0.08 -27.81
C VAL A 10 46.90 1.39 -27.93
N LEU A 11 47.41 2.39 -28.68
CA LEU A 11 46.65 3.62 -28.94
C LEU A 11 45.36 3.35 -29.71
N ILE A 12 45.39 2.46 -30.70
CA ILE A 12 44.20 2.06 -31.47
C ILE A 12 43.19 1.34 -30.56
N LEU A 13 43.62 0.42 -29.70
CA LEU A 13 42.74 -0.25 -28.73
C LEU A 13 42.12 0.71 -27.71
N VAL A 14 42.89 1.68 -27.20
CA VAL A 14 42.39 2.72 -26.29
C VAL A 14 41.40 3.63 -27.00
N LEU A 15 41.70 4.06 -28.23
CA LEU A 15 40.78 4.86 -29.07
C LEU A 15 39.50 4.10 -29.39
N LEU A 16 39.57 2.82 -29.77
CA LEU A 16 38.38 1.98 -29.99
C LEU A 16 37.57 1.78 -28.70
N SER A 17 38.23 1.63 -27.54
CA SER A 17 37.52 1.50 -26.26
C SER A 17 36.86 2.81 -25.81
N CYS A 18 37.46 3.97 -26.09
CA CYS A 18 36.86 5.28 -25.87
C CYS A 18 35.71 5.55 -26.84
N LEU A 19 35.86 5.20 -28.11
CA LEU A 19 34.80 5.31 -29.12
C LEU A 19 33.62 4.37 -28.79
N ALA A 20 33.88 3.15 -28.33
CA ALA A 20 32.83 2.24 -27.89
C ALA A 20 32.09 2.76 -26.65
N LYS A 21 32.80 3.28 -25.64
CA LYS A 21 32.19 3.92 -24.46
C LYS A 21 31.40 5.19 -24.80
N ALA A 22 31.93 6.00 -25.73
CA ALA A 22 31.24 7.19 -26.21
C ALA A 22 30.01 6.83 -27.05
N GLN A 23 30.08 5.82 -27.90
CA GLN A 23 28.94 5.33 -28.68
C GLN A 23 27.86 4.75 -27.77
N GLN A 24 28.25 3.98 -26.74
CA GLN A 24 27.33 3.45 -25.75
C GLN A 24 26.67 4.57 -24.91
N ALA A 25 27.39 5.65 -24.61
CA ALA A 25 26.86 6.85 -23.96
C ALA A 25 25.98 7.72 -24.88
N ILE A 26 26.19 7.67 -26.20
CA ILE A 26 25.38 8.39 -27.20
C ILE A 26 24.10 7.61 -27.54
N ASP A 27 24.14 6.27 -27.58
CA ASP A 27 22.95 5.43 -27.74
C ASP A 27 21.98 5.54 -26.54
N ILE A 28 22.49 5.81 -25.34
CA ILE A 28 21.66 6.09 -24.15
C ILE A 28 20.95 7.45 -24.27
N LYS A 29 21.48 8.40 -25.05
CA LYS A 29 20.90 9.75 -25.20
C LYS A 29 19.79 9.86 -26.25
N ASN A 30 19.69 8.88 -27.16
CA ASN A 30 18.76 8.94 -28.31
C ASN A 30 17.93 7.66 -28.50
N ALA A 31 17.81 6.80 -27.48
CA ALA A 31 16.82 5.72 -27.50
C ALA A 31 15.47 6.27 -27.04
N ASP A 32 14.49 6.36 -27.95
CA ASP A 32 13.16 6.94 -27.75
C ASP A 32 12.58 6.64 -26.36
N GLY A 33 12.63 7.62 -25.44
CA GLY A 33 11.98 7.56 -24.12
C GLY A 33 12.88 7.60 -22.88
N PHE A 34 14.20 7.41 -22.98
CA PHE A 34 15.13 7.59 -21.84
C PHE A 34 15.97 8.86 -22.01
N ASN A 35 15.52 9.96 -21.41
CA ASN A 35 16.26 11.22 -21.41
C ASN A 35 16.91 11.45 -20.04
N GLU A 36 18.21 11.21 -19.94
CA GLU A 36 18.98 11.35 -18.71
C GLU A 36 18.93 12.78 -18.14
N GLU A 37 18.85 13.81 -18.98
CA GLU A 37 18.79 15.21 -18.54
C GLU A 37 17.45 15.51 -17.83
N ILE A 38 16.32 15.07 -18.40
CA ILE A 38 15.01 15.17 -17.76
C ILE A 38 14.96 14.36 -16.46
N ILE A 39 15.54 13.15 -16.48
CA ILE A 39 15.63 12.29 -15.30
C ILE A 39 16.45 12.96 -14.19
N LYS A 40 17.55 13.62 -14.56
CA LYS A 40 18.41 14.37 -13.66
C LYS A 40 17.70 15.60 -13.09
N GLU A 41 17.03 16.38 -13.92
CA GLU A 41 16.22 17.52 -13.48
C GLU A 41 15.14 17.10 -12.47
N HIS A 42 14.42 16.02 -12.78
CA HIS A 42 13.40 15.47 -11.87
C HIS A 42 14.03 15.00 -10.55
N PHE A 43 15.14 14.27 -10.60
CA PHE A 43 15.83 13.83 -9.40
C PHE A 43 16.22 15.00 -8.49
N PHE A 44 16.91 16.02 -9.03
CA PHE A 44 17.38 17.16 -8.23
C PHE A 44 16.25 18.10 -7.77
N LEU A 45 15.06 18.04 -8.40
CA LEU A 45 13.87 18.74 -7.90
C LEU A 45 13.39 18.15 -6.56
N HIS A 46 13.47 16.83 -6.41
CA HIS A 46 12.99 16.13 -5.21
C HIS A 46 14.10 15.79 -4.21
N HIS A 47 15.36 15.72 -4.67
CA HIS A 47 16.55 15.35 -3.89
C HIS A 47 17.65 16.41 -4.08
N PRO A 48 17.48 17.64 -3.55
CA PRO A 48 18.38 18.75 -3.82
C PRO A 48 19.80 18.56 -3.26
N ASP A 49 20.00 17.65 -2.30
CA ASP A 49 21.31 17.31 -1.74
C ASP A 49 22.10 16.31 -2.59
N GLY A 50 21.49 15.75 -3.63
CA GLY A 50 22.10 14.81 -4.57
C GLY A 50 22.30 13.40 -4.05
N LYS A 51 21.83 13.07 -2.83
CA LYS A 51 22.01 11.73 -2.26
C LYS A 51 21.14 10.71 -2.99
N GLY A 52 21.71 9.54 -3.25
CA GLY A 52 21.00 8.46 -3.94
C GLY A 52 21.00 8.55 -5.47
N TRP A 53 21.73 9.51 -6.08
CA TRP A 53 21.74 9.69 -7.53
C TRP A 53 22.12 8.42 -8.31
N GLU A 54 23.18 7.73 -7.89
CA GLU A 54 23.65 6.52 -8.59
C GLU A 54 22.66 5.36 -8.48
N GLU A 55 22.03 5.20 -7.31
CA GLU A 55 20.95 4.23 -7.08
C GLU A 55 19.75 4.54 -7.99
N PHE A 56 19.30 5.79 -7.96
CA PHE A 56 18.20 6.30 -8.78
C PHE A 56 18.44 6.09 -10.26
N LEU A 57 19.60 6.51 -10.78
CA LEU A 57 19.93 6.38 -12.19
C LEU A 57 20.00 4.90 -12.62
N SER A 58 20.57 4.05 -11.77
CA SER A 58 20.65 2.60 -12.01
C SER A 58 19.25 1.96 -12.07
N ALA A 59 18.37 2.32 -11.14
CA ALA A 59 16.98 1.84 -11.11
C ALA A 59 16.22 2.29 -12.36
N ARG A 60 16.32 3.57 -12.73
CA ARG A 60 15.68 4.13 -13.94
C ARG A 60 16.15 3.43 -15.21
N LEU A 61 17.44 3.15 -15.32
CA LEU A 61 18.00 2.44 -16.47
C LEU A 61 17.50 0.99 -16.54
N THR A 62 17.36 0.33 -15.40
CA THR A 62 16.86 -1.04 -15.30
C THR A 62 15.38 -1.11 -15.69
N ASP A 63 14.55 -0.24 -15.13
CA ASP A 63 13.14 -0.08 -15.48
C ASP A 63 12.93 0.15 -16.98
N TYR A 64 13.68 1.08 -17.59
CA TYR A 64 13.62 1.34 -19.03
C TYR A 64 13.94 0.11 -19.87
N LYS A 65 14.99 -0.63 -19.53
CA LYS A 65 15.37 -1.88 -20.23
C LYS A 65 14.27 -2.94 -20.11
N ASN A 66 13.70 -3.09 -18.93
CA ASN A 66 12.64 -4.06 -18.67
C ASN A 66 11.38 -3.74 -19.49
N ARG A 67 10.94 -2.47 -19.49
CA ARG A 67 9.76 -2.04 -20.27
C ARG A 67 9.91 -2.23 -21.78
N ASN A 68 11.11 -2.04 -22.32
CA ASN A 68 11.37 -2.26 -23.74
C ASN A 68 11.48 -3.75 -24.12
N SER A 69 11.68 -4.63 -23.14
CA SER A 69 11.72 -6.08 -23.35
C SER A 69 10.37 -6.77 -23.19
N SER A 70 9.41 -6.14 -22.50
CA SER A 70 8.06 -6.65 -22.28
C SER A 70 7.03 -5.86 -23.11
N GLN A 71 6.46 -6.45 -24.16
CA GLN A 71 5.21 -5.93 -24.75
C GLN A 71 4.07 -6.15 -23.74
N ALA A 72 3.91 -5.24 -22.78
CA ALA A 72 2.90 -5.35 -21.73
C ALA A 72 1.51 -4.96 -22.27
N LEU A 73 0.59 -5.91 -22.23
CA LEU A 73 -0.84 -5.72 -22.45
C LEU A 73 -1.37 -4.67 -21.45
N LYS A 74 -1.67 -3.49 -21.97
CA LYS A 74 -2.40 -2.45 -21.23
C LYS A 74 -3.85 -2.92 -21.10
N MET A 75 -4.26 -3.35 -19.91
CA MET A 75 -5.69 -3.35 -19.58
C MET A 75 -6.19 -1.90 -19.56
N SER A 76 -7.48 -1.68 -19.82
CA SER A 76 -8.07 -0.35 -19.87
C SER A 76 -8.53 0.08 -18.48
N ALA A 77 -8.38 1.38 -18.17
CA ALA A 77 -8.84 1.94 -16.90
C ALA A 77 -10.36 1.80 -16.82
N ILE A 78 -10.84 1.19 -15.74
CA ILE A 78 -12.26 1.07 -15.46
C ILE A 78 -12.64 2.31 -14.64
N ASN A 79 -13.66 3.04 -15.09
CA ASN A 79 -14.21 4.14 -14.29
C ASN A 79 -14.66 3.59 -12.93
N PRO A 80 -14.46 4.32 -11.82
CA PRO A 80 -14.90 3.87 -10.52
C PRO A 80 -16.42 3.66 -10.54
N VAL A 81 -16.83 2.39 -10.44
CA VAL A 81 -18.22 2.01 -10.32
C VAL A 81 -18.59 2.13 -8.84
N THR A 82 -19.68 2.84 -8.55
CA THR A 82 -20.23 2.89 -7.19
C THR A 82 -20.81 1.52 -6.85
N ASN A 83 -20.18 0.81 -5.94
CA ASN A 83 -20.64 -0.50 -5.51
C ASN A 83 -21.64 -0.37 -4.36
N ALA A 84 -22.45 -1.41 -4.17
CA ALA A 84 -23.12 -1.57 -2.89
C ALA A 84 -22.05 -1.61 -1.80
N ALA A 85 -22.35 -0.97 -0.67
CA ALA A 85 -21.63 -1.20 0.58
C ALA A 85 -21.25 -2.68 0.69
N CYS A 86 -19.99 -2.97 1.03
CA CYS A 86 -19.57 -4.33 1.39
C CYS A 86 -19.41 -5.30 0.22
N THR A 87 -19.21 -4.80 -0.99
CA THR A 87 -18.99 -5.69 -2.14
C THR A 87 -17.58 -6.28 -2.05
N ASN A 88 -17.49 -7.52 -1.54
CA ASN A 88 -16.25 -8.30 -1.44
C ASN A 88 -15.09 -7.51 -0.79
N ILE A 89 -15.43 -6.75 0.24
CA ILE A 89 -14.47 -5.93 1.01
C ILE A 89 -13.47 -6.81 1.75
N ASP A 90 -13.87 -8.02 2.11
CA ASP A 90 -13.11 -9.06 2.80
C ASP A 90 -12.33 -10.00 1.86
N PHE A 91 -12.52 -9.87 0.53
CA PHE A 91 -11.92 -10.74 -0.48
C PHE A 91 -12.35 -12.23 -0.42
N GLU A 92 -13.35 -12.58 0.39
CA GLU A 92 -13.74 -13.98 0.62
C GLU A 92 -14.35 -14.67 -0.62
N GLN A 93 -14.64 -13.92 -1.68
CA GLN A 93 -14.98 -14.48 -2.99
C GLN A 93 -13.75 -15.03 -3.75
N GLY A 94 -12.53 -14.89 -3.19
CA GLY A 94 -11.29 -15.27 -3.84
C GLY A 94 -10.95 -14.41 -5.06
N THR A 95 -11.52 -13.20 -5.14
CA THR A 95 -11.34 -12.27 -6.27
C THR A 95 -11.22 -10.83 -5.77
N MET A 96 -10.88 -9.91 -6.67
CA MET A 96 -10.90 -8.46 -6.41
C MET A 96 -12.20 -7.81 -6.93
N ASN A 97 -13.28 -8.58 -7.06
CA ASN A 97 -14.56 -8.05 -7.51
C ASN A 97 -14.99 -6.87 -6.61
N GLY A 98 -15.53 -5.81 -7.20
CA GLY A 98 -15.88 -4.56 -6.49
C GLY A 98 -14.70 -3.62 -6.21
N TRP A 99 -13.45 -4.02 -6.47
CA TRP A 99 -12.30 -3.15 -6.29
C TRP A 99 -11.72 -2.68 -7.63
N ASN A 100 -11.30 -1.41 -7.68
CA ASN A 100 -10.54 -0.85 -8.78
C ASN A 100 -9.05 -0.94 -8.46
N VAL A 101 -8.30 -1.65 -9.30
CA VAL A 101 -6.85 -1.84 -9.16
C VAL A 101 -6.09 -0.95 -10.14
N SER A 102 -5.10 -0.23 -9.63
CA SER A 102 -4.25 0.62 -10.46
C SER A 102 -2.81 0.65 -9.96
N THR A 103 -1.91 1.10 -10.82
CA THR A 103 -0.47 1.13 -10.62
C THR A 103 0.12 2.37 -11.27
N GLY A 104 1.36 2.66 -10.93
CA GLY A 104 2.14 3.76 -11.43
C GLY A 104 3.50 3.74 -10.76
N TYR A 105 3.98 4.92 -10.41
CA TYR A 105 5.27 5.07 -9.77
C TYR A 105 5.17 5.97 -8.55
N ASN A 106 6.14 5.83 -7.64
CA ASN A 106 6.40 6.86 -6.65
C ASN A 106 6.58 8.21 -7.38
N PRO A 107 5.82 9.27 -7.02
CA PRO A 107 5.90 10.57 -7.70
C PRO A 107 7.27 11.23 -7.68
N ASN A 108 8.11 10.91 -6.68
CA ASN A 108 9.48 11.41 -6.58
C ASN A 108 10.48 10.56 -7.38
N TYR A 109 10.06 9.37 -7.83
CA TYR A 109 10.83 8.49 -8.71
C TYR A 109 10.57 8.77 -10.20
N ASN A 110 9.32 9.04 -10.56
CA ASN A 110 8.90 9.22 -11.94
C ASN A 110 7.71 10.17 -12.06
N VAL A 111 7.84 11.16 -12.96
CA VAL A 111 6.84 12.20 -13.27
C VAL A 111 5.45 11.68 -13.66
N ILE A 112 5.33 10.43 -14.13
CA ILE A 112 4.02 9.79 -14.36
C ILE A 112 3.23 9.71 -13.04
N GLY A 113 3.93 9.49 -11.93
CA GLY A 113 3.37 9.37 -10.59
C GLY A 113 2.46 8.17 -10.43
N CYS A 114 1.78 8.15 -9.28
CA CYS A 114 0.82 7.14 -8.91
C CYS A 114 -0.60 7.65 -9.15
N CYS A 115 -1.56 6.85 -9.56
CA CYS A 115 -1.48 5.48 -10.08
C CYS A 115 -2.48 5.42 -11.23
N ALA A 116 -2.10 6.03 -12.36
CA ALA A 116 -2.99 6.28 -13.50
C ALA A 116 -3.19 5.06 -14.41
N SER A 117 -2.35 4.03 -14.30
CA SER A 117 -2.43 2.83 -15.12
C SER A 117 -3.26 1.76 -14.41
N PRO A 118 -4.20 1.06 -15.07
CA PRO A 118 -4.92 -0.04 -14.44
C PRO A 118 -4.04 -1.27 -14.23
N GLY A 119 -4.39 -2.07 -13.22
CA GLY A 119 -3.64 -3.28 -12.83
C GLY A 119 -2.48 -2.95 -11.89
N GLY A 120 -1.41 -3.74 -11.95
CA GLY A 120 -0.28 -3.64 -11.03
C GLY A 120 0.05 -4.96 -10.36
N ALA A 121 0.78 -4.87 -9.25
CA ALA A 121 0.99 -6.01 -8.38
C ALA A 121 -0.13 -6.09 -7.34
N GLN A 122 -1.14 -6.90 -7.63
CA GLN A 122 -2.20 -7.26 -6.70
C GLN A 122 -2.42 -8.77 -6.79
N ALA A 123 -2.46 -9.45 -5.65
CA ALA A 123 -2.63 -10.90 -5.61
C ALA A 123 -3.59 -11.32 -4.49
N ILE A 124 -4.54 -12.18 -4.82
CA ILE A 124 -5.38 -12.82 -3.80
C ILE A 124 -4.56 -13.91 -3.11
N MET A 125 -4.42 -13.77 -1.80
CA MET A 125 -3.72 -14.73 -0.94
C MET A 125 -4.73 -15.73 -0.39
N SER A 126 -4.27 -16.96 -0.17
CA SER A 126 -5.08 -18.03 0.44
C SER A 126 -4.21 -19.03 1.19
N GLY A 127 -4.83 -19.85 2.03
CA GLY A 127 -4.15 -20.94 2.74
C GLY A 127 -3.33 -20.50 3.95
N ALA A 128 -2.47 -21.40 4.43
CA ALA A 128 -1.76 -21.26 5.71
C ALA A 128 -0.33 -20.69 5.58
N GLY A 129 -0.02 -20.00 4.47
CA GLY A 129 1.29 -19.39 4.26
C GLY A 129 1.58 -18.25 5.25
N THR A 130 2.87 -17.96 5.44
CA THR A 130 3.33 -16.79 6.20
C THR A 130 4.17 -15.89 5.33
N ASP A 131 4.14 -14.58 5.59
CA ASP A 131 5.00 -13.62 4.95
C ASP A 131 6.48 -13.94 5.22
N ALA A 132 7.33 -13.85 4.19
CA ALA A 132 8.73 -14.26 4.28
C ALA A 132 9.57 -13.36 5.21
N CYS A 133 9.22 -12.07 5.31
CA CYS A 133 9.97 -11.11 6.12
C CYS A 133 9.29 -10.84 7.47
N GLY A 134 7.97 -10.76 7.50
CA GLY A 134 7.20 -10.47 8.70
C GLY A 134 6.76 -11.70 9.50
N GLY A 135 6.77 -12.90 8.91
CA GLY A 135 6.39 -14.15 9.58
C GLY A 135 4.93 -14.23 10.04
N PHE A 136 4.10 -13.24 9.70
CA PHE A 136 2.66 -13.24 9.98
C PHE A 136 1.91 -14.00 8.87
N PRO A 137 0.71 -14.56 9.14
CA PRO A 137 -0.07 -15.27 8.11
C PRO A 137 -0.39 -14.37 6.92
N VAL A 138 -0.29 -14.90 5.68
CA VAL A 138 -0.61 -14.11 4.47
C VAL A 138 -2.12 -13.85 4.35
N VAL A 139 -2.96 -14.69 4.96
CA VAL A 139 -4.42 -14.50 5.10
C VAL A 139 -4.72 -13.89 6.46
N ALA A 140 -5.63 -12.93 6.53
CA ALA A 140 -5.99 -12.32 7.81
C ALA A 140 -6.66 -13.36 8.74
N PRO A 141 -6.38 -13.33 10.05
CA PRO A 141 -6.98 -14.28 10.98
C PRO A 141 -8.52 -14.27 10.94
N GLY A 142 -9.13 -15.43 10.67
CA GLY A 142 -10.59 -15.60 10.62
C GLY A 142 -11.20 -15.51 9.21
N GLY A 143 -10.41 -15.25 8.18
CA GLY A 143 -10.80 -15.34 6.77
C GLY A 143 -10.16 -16.53 6.04
N SER A 144 -10.55 -16.72 4.79
CA SER A 144 -9.99 -17.70 3.86
C SER A 144 -9.10 -17.04 2.80
N PHE A 145 -9.35 -15.74 2.54
CA PHE A 145 -8.66 -14.95 1.55
C PHE A 145 -8.24 -13.60 2.12
N SER A 146 -7.25 -12.99 1.50
CA SER A 146 -6.88 -11.60 1.71
C SER A 146 -6.25 -11.08 0.42
N LEU A 147 -5.94 -9.79 0.36
CA LEU A 147 -5.24 -9.20 -0.76
C LEU A 147 -3.81 -8.84 -0.37
N MET A 148 -2.82 -9.24 -1.17
CA MET A 148 -1.50 -8.62 -1.19
C MET A 148 -1.50 -7.48 -2.22
N LEU A 149 -1.11 -6.29 -1.78
CA LEU A 149 -0.93 -5.08 -2.58
C LEU A 149 0.57 -4.74 -2.68
N GLY A 150 1.08 -4.57 -3.89
CA GLY A 150 2.52 -4.46 -4.14
C GLY A 150 3.19 -5.83 -4.18
N ASN A 151 4.52 -5.82 -4.22
CA ASN A 151 5.37 -7.02 -4.14
C ASN A 151 6.77 -6.67 -3.62
N SER A 152 7.68 -7.65 -3.62
CA SER A 152 9.08 -7.45 -3.23
C SER A 152 10.01 -7.10 -4.39
N ALA A 153 9.48 -6.79 -5.57
CA ALA A 153 10.25 -6.23 -6.67
C ALA A 153 10.45 -4.72 -6.43
N VAL A 154 11.41 -4.16 -7.13
CA VAL A 154 11.83 -2.75 -7.00
C VAL A 154 11.47 -1.98 -8.27
N ASN A 155 12.08 -0.80 -8.45
CA ASN A 155 11.90 0.16 -9.55
C ASN A 155 10.86 1.26 -9.28
N GLY A 156 10.66 1.63 -8.02
CA GLY A 156 9.91 2.82 -7.66
C GLY A 156 8.44 2.71 -8.05
N VAL A 157 7.91 1.47 -8.08
CA VAL A 157 6.52 1.19 -8.43
C VAL A 157 5.61 1.64 -7.30
N ALA A 158 4.41 2.09 -7.67
CA ALA A 158 3.34 2.32 -6.72
C ALA A 158 2.11 1.54 -7.15
N ASP A 159 1.52 0.77 -6.24
CA ASP A 159 0.32 -0.02 -6.49
C ASP A 159 -0.81 0.43 -5.59
N ARG A 160 -2.01 0.51 -6.15
CA ARG A 160 -3.19 1.06 -5.51
C ARG A 160 -4.40 0.17 -5.72
N ILE A 161 -5.23 0.11 -4.69
CA ILE A 161 -6.58 -0.46 -4.79
C ILE A 161 -7.60 0.45 -4.12
N GLU A 162 -8.75 0.62 -4.77
CA GLU A 162 -9.80 1.53 -4.31
C GLU A 162 -11.19 0.92 -4.44
N GLN A 163 -12.08 1.22 -3.51
CA GLN A 163 -13.51 0.94 -3.66
C GLN A 163 -14.32 2.17 -3.23
N THR A 164 -15.24 2.59 -4.09
CA THR A 164 -16.24 3.61 -3.79
C THR A 164 -17.57 2.93 -3.45
N PHE A 165 -18.15 3.29 -2.32
CA PHE A 165 -19.44 2.77 -1.87
C PHE A 165 -20.29 3.87 -1.26
N THR A 166 -21.61 3.69 -1.29
CA THR A 166 -22.55 4.57 -0.59
C THR A 166 -22.62 4.17 0.88
N VAL A 167 -22.51 5.15 1.78
CA VAL A 167 -22.75 4.95 3.21
C VAL A 167 -24.27 4.88 3.44
N ALA A 168 -24.71 3.77 4.00
CA ALA A 168 -26.07 3.43 4.38
C ALA A 168 -26.12 3.10 5.88
N ALA A 169 -27.33 2.95 6.42
CA ALA A 169 -27.52 2.69 7.86
C ALA A 169 -26.85 1.40 8.36
N ASN A 170 -26.48 0.47 7.47
CA ASN A 170 -25.87 -0.82 7.79
C ASN A 170 -24.34 -0.87 7.65
N ASN A 171 -23.68 0.22 7.22
CA ASN A 171 -22.21 0.29 7.05
C ASN A 171 -21.63 1.64 7.52
N THR A 172 -22.28 2.30 8.48
CA THR A 172 -21.75 3.52 9.11
C THR A 172 -20.48 3.28 9.92
N PHE A 173 -20.13 2.03 10.22
CA PHE A 173 -18.83 1.67 10.76
C PHE A 173 -18.13 0.76 9.76
N PHE A 174 -17.07 1.28 9.14
CA PHE A 174 -16.26 0.53 8.19
C PHE A 174 -15.02 0.01 8.90
N SER A 175 -14.79 -1.29 8.85
CA SER A 175 -13.60 -1.90 9.42
C SER A 175 -12.70 -2.50 8.34
N TYR A 176 -11.40 -2.28 8.50
CA TYR A 176 -10.39 -2.91 7.67
C TYR A 176 -9.23 -3.41 8.53
N ARG A 177 -8.48 -4.34 7.97
CA ARG A 177 -7.27 -4.88 8.55
C ARG A 177 -6.14 -4.74 7.56
N TYR A 178 -4.95 -4.51 8.09
CA TYR A 178 -3.77 -4.43 7.25
C TYR A 178 -2.53 -4.98 7.96
N ALA A 179 -1.61 -5.51 7.18
CA ALA A 179 -0.23 -5.78 7.56
C ALA A 179 0.69 -5.12 6.52
N VAL A 180 1.91 -4.74 6.90
CA VAL A 180 2.83 -3.99 6.02
C VAL A 180 4.24 -4.53 6.14
N VAL A 181 4.97 -4.58 5.03
CA VAL A 181 6.39 -4.89 4.97
C VAL A 181 7.08 -3.83 4.12
N LEU A 182 8.07 -3.15 4.69
CA LEU A 182 8.83 -2.08 4.04
C LEU A 182 10.32 -2.33 4.22
N GLU A 183 11.07 -2.26 3.13
CA GLU A 183 12.53 -2.24 3.21
C GLU A 183 13.00 -0.86 3.70
N ASP A 184 13.89 -0.84 4.70
CA ASP A 184 14.50 0.34 5.31
C ASP A 184 16.01 0.39 5.01
N PRO A 185 16.40 0.97 3.86
CA PRO A 185 17.80 1.27 3.53
C PRO A 185 18.43 2.41 4.35
N GLY A 186 17.67 3.10 5.21
CA GLY A 186 18.16 4.28 5.92
C GLY A 186 18.19 5.57 5.09
N HIS A 187 17.35 5.66 4.04
CA HIS A 187 17.17 6.88 3.25
C HIS A 187 16.39 7.97 4.02
N ALA A 188 16.32 9.18 3.45
CA ALA A 188 15.43 10.22 3.96
C ALA A 188 13.97 9.74 3.91
N VAL A 189 13.13 10.16 4.86
CA VAL A 189 11.75 9.66 5.02
C VAL A 189 10.90 9.80 3.74
N THR A 190 11.15 10.84 2.93
CA THR A 190 10.48 11.08 1.64
C THR A 190 10.88 10.11 0.54
N ASP A 191 12.01 9.44 0.73
CA ASP A 191 12.63 8.57 -0.26
C ASP A 191 12.43 7.10 0.09
N GLN A 192 12.02 6.81 1.33
CA GLN A 192 11.76 5.48 1.83
C GLN A 192 10.52 4.85 1.18
N PRO A 193 10.47 3.51 1.03
CA PRO A 193 9.21 2.81 0.75
C PRO A 193 8.13 3.21 1.75
N SER A 194 6.89 3.28 1.31
CA SER A 194 5.78 3.71 2.17
C SER A 194 4.46 3.03 1.86
N PHE A 195 3.55 3.10 2.82
CA PHE A 195 2.19 2.62 2.70
C PHE A 195 1.23 3.71 3.17
N GLN A 196 0.13 3.88 2.44
CA GLN A 196 -0.86 4.91 2.67
C GLN A 196 -2.28 4.34 2.62
N ILE A 197 -3.12 4.79 3.55
CA ILE A 197 -4.54 4.51 3.65
C ILE A 197 -5.29 5.83 3.71
N GLU A 198 -6.34 5.97 2.92
CA GLU A 198 -7.18 7.15 2.90
C GLU A 198 -8.65 6.76 2.72
N MET A 199 -9.55 7.46 3.40
CA MET A 199 -10.94 7.56 2.98
C MET A 199 -11.25 8.96 2.47
N LEU A 200 -11.93 9.03 1.34
CA LEU A 200 -12.28 10.28 0.67
C LEU A 200 -13.81 10.44 0.61
N ASP A 201 -14.28 11.67 0.82
CA ASP A 201 -15.68 12.04 0.64
C ASP A 201 -16.05 12.14 -0.85
N SER A 202 -17.32 12.46 -1.12
CA SER A 202 -17.84 12.59 -2.49
C SER A 202 -17.22 13.73 -3.31
N SER A 203 -16.56 14.69 -2.65
CA SER A 203 -15.81 15.79 -3.28
C SER A 203 -14.32 15.47 -3.44
N GLY A 204 -13.88 14.28 -3.02
CA GLY A 204 -12.47 13.86 -3.06
C GLY A 204 -11.64 14.40 -1.89
N ASN A 205 -12.25 15.01 -0.87
CA ASN A 205 -11.53 15.46 0.31
C ASN A 205 -11.30 14.29 1.27
N GLN A 206 -10.17 14.29 1.97
CA GLN A 206 -9.91 13.31 3.01
C GLN A 206 -10.90 13.44 4.17
N ILE A 207 -11.45 12.30 4.58
CA ILE A 207 -12.28 12.19 5.77
C ILE A 207 -11.37 12.30 7.02
N PRO A 208 -11.68 13.20 7.97
CA PRO A 208 -10.90 13.35 9.18
C PRO A 208 -10.74 12.02 9.95
N CYS A 209 -9.53 11.76 10.46
CA CYS A 209 -9.16 10.54 11.19
C CYS A 209 -9.24 9.23 10.39
N ALA A 210 -9.54 9.27 9.09
CA ALA A 210 -9.57 8.11 8.20
C ALA A 210 -8.36 8.09 7.25
N GLN A 211 -7.23 8.63 7.72
CA GLN A 211 -5.97 8.65 6.99
C GLN A 211 -4.84 8.06 7.84
N TYR A 212 -3.99 7.29 7.20
CA TYR A 212 -2.78 6.74 7.79
C TYR A 212 -1.70 6.67 6.73
N GLN A 213 -0.49 7.14 7.05
CA GLN A 213 0.67 7.00 6.19
C GLN A 213 1.87 6.60 7.04
N VAL A 214 2.67 5.69 6.50
CA VAL A 214 3.91 5.24 7.13
C VAL A 214 4.96 5.00 6.06
N SER A 215 6.14 5.58 6.28
CA SER A 215 7.36 5.26 5.52
C SER A 215 8.23 4.31 6.32
N ALA A 216 9.09 3.54 5.66
CA ALA A 216 10.11 2.72 6.32
C ALA A 216 11.00 3.57 7.24
N GLY A 217 11.46 2.94 8.32
CA GLY A 217 12.27 3.58 9.33
C GLY A 217 12.32 2.78 10.63
N GLN A 218 13.29 3.13 11.48
CA GLN A 218 13.49 2.48 12.76
C GLN A 218 12.56 3.05 13.85
N GLY A 219 12.05 2.18 14.72
CA GLY A 219 11.27 2.58 15.90
C GLY A 219 9.86 3.10 15.62
N ILE A 220 9.30 2.83 14.43
CA ILE A 220 7.93 3.21 14.09
C ILE A 220 6.96 2.47 15.04
N PRO A 221 6.00 3.16 15.68
CA PRO A 221 5.05 2.52 16.58
C PRO A 221 4.30 1.35 15.92
N GLY A 222 4.39 0.17 16.55
CA GLY A 222 3.75 -1.05 16.08
C GLY A 222 4.45 -1.77 14.93
N PHE A 223 5.63 -1.30 14.49
CA PHE A 223 6.51 -2.01 13.57
C PHE A 223 7.61 -2.75 14.32
N GLN A 224 8.12 -3.81 13.70
CA GLN A 224 9.18 -4.68 14.19
C GLN A 224 10.25 -4.81 13.10
N ASN A 225 11.50 -5.01 13.51
CA ASN A 225 12.57 -5.37 12.58
C ASN A 225 12.44 -6.85 12.21
N SER A 226 12.54 -7.16 10.92
CA SER A 226 12.50 -8.54 10.43
C SER A 226 13.73 -9.32 10.91
N ALA A 227 13.48 -10.53 11.41
CA ALA A 227 14.54 -11.46 11.79
C ALA A 227 15.11 -12.24 10.58
N THR A 228 14.38 -12.28 9.46
CA THR A 228 14.68 -13.11 8.28
C THR A 228 15.12 -12.28 7.07
N CYS A 229 14.71 -11.01 7.01
CA CYS A 229 15.06 -10.07 5.96
C CYS A 229 15.82 -8.87 6.57
N PRO A 230 17.17 -8.85 6.52
CA PRO A 230 17.95 -7.72 7.01
C PRO A 230 17.52 -6.41 6.33
N GLY A 231 17.41 -5.34 7.11
CA GLY A 231 16.98 -4.04 6.58
C GLY A 231 15.50 -3.98 6.21
N VAL A 232 14.65 -4.85 6.76
CA VAL A 232 13.19 -4.78 6.58
C VAL A 232 12.50 -4.52 7.90
N VAL A 233 11.55 -3.60 7.89
CA VAL A 233 10.60 -3.38 8.99
C VAL A 233 9.22 -3.84 8.57
N TYR A 234 8.46 -4.38 9.51
CA TYR A 234 7.12 -4.88 9.23
C TYR A 234 6.15 -4.62 10.38
N LYS A 235 4.88 -4.56 10.04
CA LYS A 235 3.77 -4.49 10.98
C LYS A 235 2.85 -5.68 10.72
N PRO A 236 2.66 -6.59 11.70
CA PRO A 236 1.64 -7.64 11.61
C PRO A 236 0.23 -7.08 11.49
N TRP A 237 -0.73 -7.95 11.17
CA TRP A 237 -2.16 -7.63 11.08
C TRP A 237 -2.64 -6.73 12.21
N SER A 238 -3.20 -5.59 11.81
CA SER A 238 -3.77 -4.58 12.69
C SER A 238 -5.17 -4.21 12.20
N ASN A 239 -6.09 -4.01 13.13
CA ASN A 239 -7.49 -3.69 12.82
C ASN A 239 -7.74 -2.19 13.00
N VAL A 240 -8.55 -1.62 12.12
CA VAL A 240 -9.01 -0.23 12.18
C VAL A 240 -10.50 -0.19 11.91
N THR A 241 -11.21 0.67 12.64
CA THR A 241 -12.63 0.95 12.44
C THR A 241 -12.82 2.46 12.30
N ILE A 242 -13.54 2.87 11.27
CA ILE A 242 -13.84 4.28 10.97
C ILE A 242 -15.35 4.50 11.10
N ASP A 243 -15.72 5.55 11.84
CA ASP A 243 -17.10 6.04 11.91
C ASP A 243 -17.41 6.95 10.71
N LEU A 244 -18.33 6.50 9.88
CA LEU A 244 -18.85 7.16 8.68
C LEU A 244 -20.28 7.67 8.88
N SER A 245 -20.82 7.71 10.09
CA SER A 245 -22.18 8.18 10.38
C SER A 245 -22.47 9.58 9.82
N GLY A 246 -21.49 10.48 9.85
CA GLY A 246 -21.58 11.83 9.24
C GLY A 246 -21.69 11.84 7.71
N TYR A 247 -21.47 10.70 7.06
CA TYR A 247 -21.46 10.54 5.60
C TYR A 247 -22.65 9.71 5.09
N LEU A 248 -23.66 9.45 5.93
CA LEU A 248 -24.89 8.76 5.53
C LEU A 248 -25.50 9.34 4.24
N GLY A 249 -25.80 8.45 3.30
CA GLY A 249 -26.32 8.77 1.97
C GLY A 249 -25.27 9.31 0.98
N GLN A 250 -24.02 9.50 1.40
CA GLN A 250 -22.92 9.98 0.55
C GLN A 250 -22.05 8.82 0.06
N ASN A 251 -21.37 9.06 -1.06
CA ASN A 251 -20.34 8.15 -1.55
C ASN A 251 -19.02 8.43 -0.84
N VAL A 252 -18.38 7.38 -0.35
CA VAL A 252 -17.06 7.38 0.27
C VAL A 252 -16.16 6.43 -0.53
N THR A 253 -14.89 6.81 -0.70
CA THR A 253 -13.87 5.96 -1.33
C THR A 253 -12.82 5.56 -0.32
N ILE A 254 -12.65 4.27 -0.07
CA ILE A 254 -11.48 3.72 0.63
C ILE A 254 -10.36 3.47 -0.39
N ARG A 255 -9.16 3.93 -0.09
CA ARG A 255 -7.96 3.80 -0.94
C ARG A 255 -6.80 3.27 -0.10
N PHE A 256 -6.10 2.29 -0.67
CA PHE A 256 -4.82 1.81 -0.15
C PHE A 256 -3.78 1.94 -1.25
N THR A 257 -2.58 2.42 -0.90
CA THR A 257 -1.48 2.58 -1.83
C THR A 257 -0.18 2.13 -1.18
N THR A 258 0.58 1.28 -1.87
CA THR A 258 1.97 0.99 -1.55
C THR A 258 2.87 1.75 -2.50
N TYR A 259 4.02 2.20 -1.99
CA TYR A 259 5.06 2.86 -2.75
C TYR A 259 6.38 2.19 -2.46
N ASP A 260 7.09 1.79 -3.50
CA ASP A 260 8.54 1.59 -3.44
C ASP A 260 9.25 2.91 -3.13
N CYS A 261 10.55 2.81 -2.83
CA CYS A 261 11.39 3.95 -2.52
C CYS A 261 11.48 4.92 -3.72
N ALA A 262 11.66 6.21 -3.44
CA ALA A 262 11.80 7.25 -4.47
C ALA A 262 13.10 7.12 -5.29
N LEU A 263 14.05 6.34 -4.79
CA LEU A 263 15.31 6.01 -5.46
C LEU A 263 15.23 4.72 -6.30
N GLY A 264 14.09 4.02 -6.24
CA GLY A 264 13.79 2.82 -7.02
C GLY A 264 14.53 1.54 -6.62
N GLY A 265 15.40 1.56 -5.62
CA GLY A 265 16.18 0.40 -5.17
C GLY A 265 15.49 -0.52 -4.16
N HIS A 266 14.39 -0.09 -3.53
CA HIS A 266 13.83 -0.75 -2.35
C HIS A 266 12.31 -0.87 -2.40
N PHE A 267 11.79 -1.98 -1.90
CA PHE A 267 10.38 -2.37 -2.08
C PHE A 267 9.48 -2.02 -0.89
N GLY A 268 8.18 -1.92 -1.16
CA GLY A 268 7.14 -1.86 -0.14
C GLY A 268 5.86 -2.58 -0.55
N TYR A 269 5.31 -3.41 0.33
CA TYR A 269 4.04 -4.09 0.10
C TYR A 269 3.20 -4.23 1.36
N ALA A 270 1.91 -4.50 1.17
CA ALA A 270 0.94 -4.62 2.23
C ALA A 270 -0.02 -5.78 1.99
N TYR A 271 -0.66 -6.25 3.07
CA TYR A 271 -1.78 -7.17 3.02
C TYR A 271 -3.01 -6.46 3.53
N LEU A 272 -4.15 -6.69 2.88
CA LEU A 272 -5.42 -6.02 3.13
C LEU A 272 -6.52 -7.06 3.30
N ASP A 273 -7.39 -6.77 4.25
CA ASP A 273 -8.62 -7.51 4.49
C ASP A 273 -9.63 -6.50 5.03
N GLY A 274 -10.90 -6.78 4.83
CA GLY A 274 -11.97 -5.88 5.19
C GLY A 274 -13.07 -6.61 5.92
N ALA A 275 -13.81 -5.88 6.74
CA ALA A 275 -15.03 -6.41 7.31
C ALA A 275 -16.10 -5.35 7.13
N CYS A 276 -17.08 -5.68 6.30
CA CYS A 276 -18.20 -4.81 6.04
C CYS A 276 -19.49 -5.39 6.64
N LEU A 277 -19.33 -6.18 7.70
CA LEU A 277 -20.42 -6.58 8.56
C LEU A 277 -20.18 -5.99 9.93
N GLN A 278 -21.25 -5.43 10.47
CA GLN A 278 -21.42 -4.95 11.82
C GLN A 278 -20.74 -5.89 12.84
N PHE A 279 -19.52 -5.58 13.30
CA PHE A 279 -18.94 -6.24 14.46
C PHE A 279 -17.84 -5.46 15.19
N GLN A 280 -17.93 -5.54 16.52
CA GLN A 280 -16.91 -5.30 17.55
C GLN A 280 -16.16 -3.95 17.53
N SER A 281 -16.71 -2.99 18.26
CA SER A 281 -16.01 -1.77 18.65
C SER A 281 -15.00 -2.05 19.76
N VAL A 282 -13.69 -1.94 19.46
CA VAL A 282 -12.74 -1.43 20.45
C VAL A 282 -12.92 0.09 20.44
N VAL A 283 -13.60 0.64 21.45
CA VAL A 283 -13.72 2.09 21.62
C VAL A 283 -12.45 2.60 22.28
N ASN A 284 -11.44 2.92 21.47
CA ASN A 284 -10.30 3.68 21.95
C ASN A 284 -10.55 5.18 21.69
N ASP A 285 -10.78 5.85 22.82
CA ASP A 285 -10.67 7.28 23.07
C ASP A 285 -11.84 8.18 22.61
N THR A 286 -12.65 8.60 23.59
CA THR A 286 -13.69 9.65 23.57
C THR A 286 -15.14 9.20 23.27
N VAL A 287 -15.87 8.84 24.33
CA VAL A 287 -17.32 9.11 24.40
C VAL A 287 -17.46 10.56 24.89
N CYS A 288 -18.07 11.44 24.11
CA CYS A 288 -18.31 12.83 24.52
C CYS A 288 -19.09 12.88 25.85
N SER A 289 -18.71 13.77 26.76
CA SER A 289 -19.41 13.95 28.04
C SER A 289 -20.93 14.17 27.81
N ASN A 290 -21.76 13.31 28.39
CA ASN A 290 -23.24 13.28 28.30
C ASN A 290 -23.85 12.67 27.02
N SER A 291 -23.13 11.90 26.20
CA SER A 291 -23.73 11.10 25.11
C SER A 291 -23.87 9.61 25.47
N THR A 292 -24.85 8.94 24.85
CA THR A 292 -24.98 7.48 24.88
C THR A 292 -24.67 6.91 23.50
N LEU A 293 -24.01 5.76 23.45
CA LEU A 293 -23.74 5.01 22.22
C LEU A 293 -24.45 3.66 22.29
N GLN A 294 -25.19 3.30 21.25
CA GLN A 294 -25.83 1.99 21.15
C GLN A 294 -24.88 1.04 20.41
N LEU A 295 -24.49 -0.04 21.08
CA LEU A 295 -23.73 -1.15 20.51
C LEU A 295 -24.71 -2.24 20.05
N PHE A 296 -24.38 -2.88 18.94
CA PHE A 296 -25.21 -3.89 18.30
C PHE A 296 -24.43 -5.19 18.14
N GLY A 297 -25.07 -6.30 18.48
CA GLY A 297 -24.59 -7.66 18.32
C GLY A 297 -25.09 -8.27 17.02
N ILE A 298 -24.42 -9.34 16.58
CA ILE A 298 -24.69 -10.00 15.29
C ILE A 298 -26.17 -10.43 15.22
N SER A 299 -26.86 -10.05 14.15
CA SER A 299 -28.23 -10.50 13.89
C SER A 299 -28.27 -11.99 13.56
N GLY A 300 -29.26 -12.71 14.10
CA GLY A 300 -29.43 -14.15 13.85
C GLY A 300 -28.61 -15.09 14.75
N ALA A 301 -27.87 -14.57 15.73
CA ALA A 301 -27.27 -15.39 16.79
C ALA A 301 -28.34 -15.91 17.77
N GLY A 302 -28.14 -17.10 18.34
CA GLY A 302 -29.05 -17.69 19.34
C GLY A 302 -29.06 -16.90 20.66
N SER A 303 -27.89 -16.42 21.10
CA SER A 303 -27.75 -15.46 22.20
C SER A 303 -26.45 -14.66 22.10
N TRP A 304 -26.37 -13.55 22.83
CA TRP A 304 -25.20 -12.67 22.90
C TRP A 304 -24.59 -12.71 24.29
N LEU A 305 -23.29 -12.50 24.39
CA LEU A 305 -22.61 -12.32 25.67
C LEU A 305 -21.67 -11.11 25.57
N TRP A 306 -22.10 -10.01 26.17
CA TRP A 306 -21.35 -8.75 26.23
C TRP A 306 -20.34 -8.75 27.38
N SER A 307 -19.21 -8.09 27.17
CA SER A 307 -18.19 -7.76 28.17
C SER A 307 -17.82 -6.30 28.01
N GLY A 308 -17.66 -5.58 29.13
CA GLY A 308 -17.36 -4.15 29.17
C GLY A 308 -18.11 -3.40 30.27
N THR A 309 -17.65 -2.19 30.59
CA THR A 309 -18.17 -1.39 31.72
C THR A 309 -19.66 -1.09 31.57
N GLY A 310 -20.49 -1.53 32.51
CA GLY A 310 -21.94 -1.26 32.51
C GLY A 310 -22.78 -2.17 31.59
N VAL A 311 -22.15 -3.06 30.82
CA VAL A 311 -22.86 -4.02 29.93
C VAL A 311 -22.37 -5.47 30.07
N ASN A 312 -21.45 -5.74 31.01
CA ASN A 312 -20.89 -7.06 31.23
C ASN A 312 -21.97 -8.11 31.58
N GLY A 313 -22.03 -9.19 30.83
CA GLY A 313 -23.02 -10.27 30.97
C GLY A 313 -24.37 -9.98 30.31
N ALA A 314 -24.54 -8.86 29.60
CA ALA A 314 -25.79 -8.61 28.87
C ALA A 314 -25.97 -9.64 27.75
N THR A 315 -27.22 -10.04 27.51
CA THR A 315 -27.59 -11.05 26.51
C THR A 315 -28.55 -10.57 25.43
N THR A 316 -28.86 -9.28 25.44
CA THR A 316 -29.64 -8.65 24.37
C THR A 316 -28.78 -8.46 23.13
N GLN A 317 -29.42 -8.50 21.97
CA GLN A 317 -28.75 -8.18 20.72
C GLN A 317 -28.07 -6.81 20.78
N ASN A 318 -28.70 -5.81 21.40
CA ASN A 318 -28.18 -4.45 21.47
C ASN A 318 -27.99 -4.01 22.94
N VAL A 319 -26.98 -3.19 23.20
CA VAL A 319 -26.72 -2.58 24.52
C VAL A 319 -26.40 -1.09 24.37
N THR A 320 -26.73 -0.29 25.39
CA THR A 320 -26.42 1.15 25.40
C THR A 320 -25.31 1.42 26.40
N ILE A 321 -24.26 2.12 25.98
CA ILE A 321 -23.13 2.54 26.81
C ILE A 321 -23.14 4.06 26.99
N ASN A 322 -22.58 4.53 28.10
CA ASN A 322 -22.47 5.95 28.45
C ASN A 322 -21.06 6.34 28.92
N SER A 323 -20.09 5.43 28.77
CA SER A 323 -18.75 5.54 29.32
C SER A 323 -17.74 4.97 28.31
N PRO A 324 -16.55 5.57 28.12
CA PRO A 324 -15.46 4.95 27.38
C PRO A 324 -15.04 3.62 28.03
N GLY A 325 -14.60 2.65 27.23
CA GLY A 325 -14.15 1.35 27.74
C GLY A 325 -13.97 0.30 26.65
N ASN A 326 -13.38 -0.83 27.04
CA ASN A 326 -13.28 -1.98 26.17
C ASN A 326 -14.59 -2.77 26.21
N TYR A 327 -15.26 -2.85 25.07
CA TYR A 327 -16.49 -3.61 24.90
C TYR A 327 -16.27 -4.75 23.91
N SER A 328 -16.76 -5.93 24.22
CA SER A 328 -16.72 -7.09 23.32
C SER A 328 -18.04 -7.84 23.42
N VAL A 329 -18.50 -8.40 22.32
CA VAL A 329 -19.64 -9.30 22.31
C VAL A 329 -19.23 -10.60 21.63
N SER A 330 -19.67 -11.71 22.20
CA SER A 330 -19.57 -13.04 21.61
C SER A 330 -20.97 -13.56 21.30
N SER A 331 -21.13 -14.27 20.19
CA SER A 331 -22.32 -15.08 19.96
C SER A 331 -22.15 -16.41 20.70
N VAL A 332 -23.19 -16.84 21.41
CA VAL A 332 -23.25 -18.17 22.01
C VAL A 332 -24.25 -18.99 21.21
N SER A 333 -23.77 -20.09 20.62
CA SER A 333 -24.59 -21.08 19.90
C SER A 333 -25.36 -21.96 20.86
#